data_AF-A0A524IGI4-F1
#
_entry.id   AF-A0A524IGI4-F1
#
_cell.length_a   1.000
_cell.length_b   1.000
_cell.length_c   1.000
_cell.angle_alpha   90.00
_cell.angle_beta   90.00
_cell.angle_gamma   90.00
#
_symmetry.space_group_name_H-M   'P 1'
#
loop_
_entity.id
_entity.type
_entity.pdbx_description
1 polymer ?
#
loop_
_entity_poly.entity_id
_entity_poly.type
_entity_poly.pdbx_seq_one_letter_code
_entity_poly.pdbx_strand_id
1 'polypeptide(L)'
;MRRRGKPGGGRGRRYGAPRPSPGPDGPGRRDGGDPRRPGEGKIDGRGGTTACDRSVLPRPYGAGDRGDVRISDAAGAGGQLSGRSDRETRPYYEEKRESLRDLFGASTVTVEANRIVVDGKEYPVLDDVILLLPPTLWPAAVSARLPPAGGNDASGGAVKVAIAKDIQFTFGEEWLGFPEILPEHAEEFRQYFDLVNLGSLANARICDLGCGIGRWSHFLKDRCREMVLLDFSEAIFVARENLREASNAFFFLGDLRRMPFRDDFADFLFSLGVLHHLPTGALEEVRALSRRAPILLVFLYYALDNRPAFWRGLLSTVTAVRLALSRTEDPRLRSALTWAFTIGVYLPLISLGHAARPFGLASKVPLYDFYRGKSLRRIRQDVYDRFFTRIEQRFRKEEILALRDTFHEVVVSDDPPYWHFLCRREPIR
;
A
#
# COMPACT_ATOMS: atom_id res chain seq x y z
N MET A 1 -2.86 59.87 42.28
CA MET A 1 -3.32 59.68 43.68
C MET A 1 -4.04 58.33 43.77
N ARG A 2 -3.46 57.29 44.40
CA ARG A 2 -3.84 56.67 45.71
C ARG A 2 -5.29 56.15 45.74
N ARG A 3 -5.66 54.90 46.11
CA ARG A 3 -5.08 53.69 46.78
C ARG A 3 -5.98 52.48 46.39
N ARG A 4 -5.48 51.33 45.92
CA ARG A 4 -5.14 50.07 46.64
C ARG A 4 -6.03 49.61 47.81
N GLY A 5 -6.64 48.42 47.64
CA GLY A 5 -7.07 47.48 48.68
C GLY A 5 -6.99 46.03 48.17
N LYS A 6 -6.25 45.18 48.90
CA LYS A 6 -6.13 43.70 48.80
C LYS A 6 -6.81 43.12 50.06
N PRO A 7 -7.24 41.85 50.08
CA PRO A 7 -6.40 40.74 50.60
C PRO A 7 -6.47 39.48 49.69
N GLY A 8 -5.44 38.63 49.53
CA GLY A 8 -4.91 37.66 50.50
C GLY A 8 -5.68 36.34 50.34
N GLY A 9 -5.16 35.13 50.16
CA GLY A 9 -3.83 34.53 50.25
C GLY A 9 -4.06 33.04 50.55
N GLY A 10 -3.53 32.11 49.74
CA GLY A 10 -3.68 30.67 49.97
C GLY A 10 -2.63 29.86 49.22
N ARG A 11 -1.57 29.45 49.93
CA ARG A 11 -0.51 28.54 49.47
C ARG A 11 -0.67 27.16 50.13
N GLY A 12 -0.26 26.12 49.40
CA GLY A 12 0.19 24.82 49.93
C GLY A 12 -0.86 23.73 49.73
N ARG A 13 -0.60 22.57 49.11
CA ARG A 13 0.59 21.69 49.24
C ARG A 13 0.76 20.81 47.99
N ARG A 14 2.00 20.63 47.51
CA ARG A 14 2.42 19.55 46.61
C ARG A 14 2.90 18.37 47.47
N TYR A 15 2.32 17.19 47.28
CA TYR A 15 2.92 15.88 47.60
C TYR A 15 3.25 15.27 46.23
N GLY A 16 4.46 14.83 45.87
CA GLY A 16 5.46 14.10 46.64
C GLY A 16 5.45 12.65 46.14
N ALA A 17 6.24 12.34 45.12
CA ALA A 17 6.40 10.98 44.59
C ALA A 17 7.13 10.06 45.59
N PRO A 18 6.87 8.74 45.58
CA PRO A 18 7.77 7.80 46.24
C PRO A 18 8.28 6.68 45.30
N ARG A 19 9.59 6.53 45.27
CA ARG A 19 10.37 5.28 45.12
C ARG A 19 11.74 5.52 45.80
N PRO A 20 12.53 4.51 46.19
CA PRO A 20 12.26 3.07 46.40
C PRO A 20 12.75 2.60 47.81
N SER A 21 12.59 1.33 48.16
CA SER A 21 13.42 0.68 49.21
C SER A 21 13.55 -0.84 49.01
N PRO A 22 14.64 -1.48 49.51
CA PRO A 22 15.16 -2.79 49.07
C PRO A 22 15.12 -3.92 50.13
N GLY A 23 15.32 -5.17 49.67
CA GLY A 23 15.85 -6.34 50.42
C GLY A 23 14.82 -7.26 51.11
N PRO A 24 15.15 -8.51 51.48
CA PRO A 24 16.51 -9.09 51.64
C PRO A 24 16.77 -10.49 51.01
N ASP A 25 18.05 -10.89 51.08
CA ASP A 25 18.69 -12.13 50.62
C ASP A 25 18.37 -13.43 51.42
N GLY A 26 18.33 -14.56 50.69
CA GLY A 26 18.92 -15.89 51.01
C GLY A 26 18.32 -16.77 52.14
N PRO A 27 18.67 -18.09 52.25
CA PRO A 27 19.71 -18.86 51.55
C PRO A 27 19.24 -20.20 50.90
N GLY A 28 20.13 -20.86 50.14
CA GLY A 28 19.83 -22.00 49.24
C GLY A 28 20.16 -23.43 49.72
N ARG A 29 20.13 -24.37 48.75
CA ARG A 29 20.79 -25.71 48.62
C ARG A 29 20.36 -26.28 47.24
N ARG A 30 21.24 -26.59 46.26
CA ARG A 30 22.02 -27.84 46.01
C ARG A 30 21.10 -29.09 45.98
N ASP A 31 21.03 -29.93 44.93
CA ASP A 31 22.08 -30.62 44.17
C ASP A 31 21.64 -31.20 42.80
N GLY A 32 22.63 -31.49 41.94
CA GLY A 32 22.62 -32.52 40.86
C GLY A 32 22.55 -31.97 39.42
N GLY A 33 23.45 -32.24 38.47
CA GLY A 33 24.69 -33.02 38.40
C GLY A 33 25.13 -33.08 36.92
N ASP A 34 26.42 -32.80 36.67
CA ASP A 34 27.32 -33.13 35.52
C ASP A 34 26.80 -33.02 34.05
N PRO A 35 27.56 -32.34 33.16
CA PRO A 35 28.27 -33.15 32.16
C PRO A 35 29.73 -32.77 31.92
N ARG A 36 30.53 -33.83 31.76
CA ARG A 36 31.96 -33.88 31.52
C ARG A 36 32.38 -33.18 30.21
N ARG A 37 33.45 -32.38 30.29
CA ARG A 37 34.38 -32.10 29.18
C ARG A 37 35.32 -33.31 28.98
N PRO A 38 35.81 -33.52 27.76
CA PRO A 38 37.17 -33.10 27.40
C PRO A 38 37.16 -32.44 26.00
N GLY A 39 38.14 -31.70 25.52
CA GLY A 39 39.51 -31.40 25.89
C GLY A 39 40.08 -30.57 24.73
N GLU A 40 40.98 -29.66 25.03
CA GLU A 40 41.58 -28.73 24.07
C GLU A 40 42.46 -29.46 23.04
N GLY A 41 42.30 -29.08 21.77
CA GLY A 41 43.13 -29.51 20.65
C GLY A 41 43.38 -28.35 19.71
N LYS A 42 44.57 -27.77 19.84
CA LYS A 42 45.16 -26.66 19.08
C LYS A 42 45.49 -27.12 17.65
N ILE A 43 44.96 -26.48 16.59
CA ILE A 43 45.48 -26.63 15.21
C ILE A 43 45.40 -25.30 14.44
N ASP A 44 46.52 -25.03 13.78
CA ASP A 44 46.88 -23.91 12.92
C ASP A 44 45.97 -23.69 11.70
N GLY A 45 46.06 -22.47 11.16
CA GLY A 45 45.36 -22.04 9.96
C GLY A 45 45.87 -22.64 8.66
N ARG A 46 44.96 -22.74 7.69
CA ARG A 46 45.07 -22.37 6.26
C ARG A 46 43.75 -22.71 5.58
N GLY A 47 43.46 -21.97 4.51
CA GLY A 47 42.14 -21.88 3.89
C GLY A 47 41.59 -23.17 3.28
N GLY A 48 40.28 -23.11 3.02
CA GLY A 48 39.54 -24.14 2.31
C GLY A 48 38.05 -23.83 2.36
N THR A 49 37.56 -23.03 1.42
CA THR A 49 36.13 -22.85 1.17
C THR A 49 35.54 -24.15 0.63
N THR A 50 34.76 -24.86 1.44
CA THR A 50 33.92 -25.97 0.99
C THR A 50 32.58 -25.44 0.51
N ALA A 51 32.31 -25.73 -0.76
CA ALA A 51 31.02 -25.59 -1.42
C ALA A 51 29.94 -26.39 -0.70
N CYS A 52 28.74 -25.82 -0.59
CA CYS A 52 27.54 -26.55 -0.29
C CYS A 52 26.49 -26.27 -1.37
N ASP A 53 25.78 -27.34 -1.67
CA ASP A 53 25.04 -27.70 -2.86
C ASP A 53 23.86 -26.75 -3.19
N ARG A 54 23.85 -26.19 -4.40
CA ARG A 54 22.70 -25.51 -5.01
C ARG A 54 22.20 -26.37 -6.15
N SER A 55 21.34 -27.34 -5.84
CA SER A 55 20.49 -27.99 -6.83
C SER A 55 19.02 -27.64 -6.54
N VAL A 56 18.28 -27.38 -7.63
CA VAL A 56 16.89 -26.92 -7.73
C VAL A 56 16.69 -25.39 -7.74
N LEU A 57 17.11 -24.75 -8.83
CA LEU A 57 16.53 -23.50 -9.35
C LEU A 57 15.90 -23.79 -10.72
N PRO A 58 14.65 -23.35 -11.01
CA PRO A 58 14.07 -23.49 -12.34
C PRO A 58 14.76 -22.54 -13.34
N ARG A 59 15.02 -23.07 -14.55
CA ARG A 59 15.79 -22.42 -15.64
C ARG A 59 15.10 -21.15 -16.18
N PRO A 60 15.87 -20.17 -16.69
CA PRO A 60 15.34 -19.01 -17.40
C PRO A 60 14.80 -19.39 -18.78
N TYR A 61 13.69 -18.77 -19.18
CA TYR A 61 13.09 -18.90 -20.52
C TYR A 61 14.07 -18.45 -21.60
N GLY A 62 14.38 -19.36 -22.52
CA GLY A 62 15.25 -19.14 -23.66
C GLY A 62 14.54 -18.37 -24.78
N ALA A 63 15.31 -17.51 -25.45
CA ALA A 63 14.93 -16.86 -26.69
C ALA A 63 14.97 -17.84 -27.87
N GLY A 64 13.96 -17.75 -28.75
CA GLY A 64 14.00 -18.27 -30.12
C GLY A 64 12.85 -19.22 -30.45
N ASP A 65 11.83 -18.70 -31.13
CA ASP A 65 11.63 -19.10 -32.54
C ASP A 65 10.84 -18.01 -33.28
N ARG A 66 11.36 -17.57 -34.43
CA ARG A 66 10.70 -16.61 -35.32
C ARG A 66 9.87 -17.40 -36.31
N GLY A 67 8.56 -17.49 -36.06
CA GLY A 67 7.58 -17.94 -37.05
C GLY A 67 6.86 -16.76 -37.66
N ASP A 68 7.15 -16.47 -38.93
CA ASP A 68 6.39 -15.54 -39.76
C ASP A 68 4.91 -15.95 -39.83
N VAL A 69 4.02 -15.12 -39.28
CA VAL A 69 2.58 -15.22 -39.56
C VAL A 69 2.20 -14.07 -40.48
N ARG A 70 2.00 -14.40 -41.75
CA ARG A 70 1.46 -13.53 -42.78
C ARG A 70 0.04 -13.09 -42.38
N ILE A 71 -0.17 -11.79 -42.30
CA ILE A 71 -1.50 -11.19 -42.27
C ILE A 71 -2.05 -11.29 -43.70
N SER A 72 -3.11 -12.08 -43.89
CA SER A 72 -3.92 -12.07 -45.10
C SER A 72 -5.27 -11.45 -44.78
N ASP A 73 -5.58 -10.36 -45.48
CA ASP A 73 -6.88 -9.73 -45.57
C ASP A 73 -7.95 -10.72 -46.03
N ALA A 74 -9.12 -10.71 -45.36
CA ALA A 74 -10.36 -11.20 -45.93
C ALA A 74 -11.53 -10.39 -45.36
N ALA A 75 -11.96 -9.40 -46.15
CA ALA A 75 -13.24 -8.73 -45.99
C ALA A 75 -14.37 -9.61 -46.57
N GLY A 76 -15.48 -9.69 -45.82
CA GLY A 76 -16.83 -9.89 -46.37
C GLY A 76 -17.36 -11.31 -46.49
N ALA A 77 -18.31 -11.68 -45.62
CA ALA A 77 -19.58 -12.31 -45.99
C ALA A 77 -20.51 -12.39 -44.77
N GLY A 78 -21.74 -11.89 -44.93
CA GLY A 78 -22.76 -11.89 -43.89
C GLY A 78 -23.26 -13.29 -43.54
N GLY A 79 -23.58 -13.46 -42.26
CA GLY A 79 -24.31 -14.61 -41.74
C GLY A 79 -25.01 -14.20 -40.45
N GLN A 80 -26.32 -14.02 -40.50
CA GLN A 80 -27.17 -13.98 -39.32
C GLN A 80 -26.98 -15.28 -38.54
N LEU A 81 -26.51 -15.18 -37.30
CA LEU A 81 -26.66 -16.24 -36.31
C LEU A 81 -27.47 -15.66 -35.14
N SER A 82 -28.80 -15.73 -35.32
CA SER A 82 -29.77 -15.77 -34.23
C SER A 82 -29.47 -16.98 -33.35
N GLY A 83 -29.16 -16.75 -32.08
CA GLY A 83 -28.94 -17.84 -31.13
C GLY A 83 -28.07 -17.50 -29.93
N ARG A 84 -28.31 -16.36 -29.27
CA ARG A 84 -27.94 -16.19 -27.86
C ARG A 84 -29.22 -16.24 -27.03
N SER A 85 -29.64 -17.46 -26.72
CA SER A 85 -30.65 -17.74 -25.71
C SER A 85 -30.09 -17.37 -24.33
N ASP A 86 -30.72 -16.41 -23.66
CA ASP A 86 -31.03 -16.38 -22.22
C ASP A 86 -30.16 -17.23 -21.29
N ARG A 87 -28.86 -16.92 -21.19
CA ARG A 87 -28.17 -17.04 -19.90
C ARG A 87 -28.37 -15.71 -19.21
N GLU A 88 -29.38 -15.62 -18.33
CA GLU A 88 -29.42 -14.60 -17.30
C GLU A 88 -28.03 -14.46 -16.70
N THR A 89 -27.38 -13.32 -16.92
CA THR A 89 -26.09 -12.96 -16.33
C THR A 89 -26.27 -12.91 -14.82
N ARG A 90 -25.95 -14.02 -14.15
CA ARG A 90 -25.92 -14.07 -12.68
C ARG A 90 -25.05 -12.92 -12.15
N PRO A 91 -25.47 -12.22 -11.08
CA PRO A 91 -24.66 -11.18 -10.47
C PRO A 91 -23.27 -11.71 -10.10
N TYR A 92 -22.22 -10.92 -10.35
CA TYR A 92 -20.81 -11.29 -10.10
C TYR A 92 -20.54 -11.79 -8.67
N TYR A 93 -21.32 -11.29 -7.71
CA TYR A 93 -21.21 -11.60 -6.29
C TYR A 93 -22.10 -12.76 -5.80
N GLU A 94 -22.94 -13.35 -6.65
CA GLU A 94 -23.89 -14.39 -6.22
C GLU A 94 -23.16 -15.59 -5.62
N GLU A 95 -22.12 -16.08 -6.31
CA GLU A 95 -21.29 -17.19 -5.84
C GLU A 95 -20.34 -16.80 -4.69
N LYS A 96 -20.27 -15.50 -4.37
CA LYS A 96 -19.42 -14.93 -3.32
C LYS A 96 -20.20 -14.54 -2.07
N ARG A 97 -21.51 -14.78 -2.02
CA ARG A 97 -22.41 -14.32 -0.95
C ARG A 97 -21.95 -14.75 0.45
N GLU A 98 -21.50 -15.99 0.60
CA GLU A 98 -21.00 -16.50 1.88
C GLU A 98 -19.72 -15.81 2.33
N SER A 99 -18.81 -15.53 1.38
CA SER A 99 -17.59 -14.78 1.67
C SER A 99 -17.90 -13.31 2.00
N LEU A 100 -18.87 -12.68 1.34
CA LEU A 100 -19.37 -11.35 1.73
C LEU A 100 -19.95 -11.37 3.15
N ARG A 101 -20.77 -12.38 3.48
CA ARG A 101 -21.35 -12.53 4.82
C ARG A 101 -20.27 -12.61 5.89
N ASP A 102 -19.26 -13.46 5.67
CA ASP A 102 -18.11 -13.57 6.57
C ASP A 102 -17.28 -12.28 6.63
N LEU A 103 -16.96 -11.66 5.48
CA LEU A 103 -16.19 -10.42 5.38
C LEU A 103 -16.80 -9.28 6.20
N PHE A 104 -18.12 -9.11 6.11
CA PHE A 104 -18.85 -8.10 6.87
C PHE A 104 -19.12 -8.52 8.33
N GLY A 105 -18.95 -9.81 8.67
CA GLY A 105 -19.41 -10.36 9.95
C GLY A 105 -20.92 -10.26 10.13
N ALA A 106 -21.66 -10.38 9.03
CA ALA A 106 -23.09 -10.11 8.98
C ALA A 106 -23.92 -11.37 9.24
N SER A 107 -25.15 -11.19 9.72
CA SER A 107 -26.10 -12.30 9.85
C SER A 107 -26.70 -12.68 8.51
N THR A 108 -26.96 -11.68 7.67
CA THR A 108 -27.67 -11.79 6.40
C THR A 108 -26.98 -10.98 5.31
N VAL A 109 -26.84 -11.58 4.13
CA VAL A 109 -26.39 -10.89 2.91
C VAL A 109 -27.29 -11.28 1.75
N THR A 110 -27.87 -10.30 1.08
CA THR A 110 -28.61 -10.46 -0.17
C THR A 110 -27.82 -9.83 -1.30
N VAL A 111 -27.63 -10.57 -2.39
CA VAL A 111 -26.96 -10.10 -3.59
C VAL A 111 -28.02 -9.81 -4.64
N GLU A 112 -28.00 -8.60 -5.18
CA GLU A 112 -28.84 -8.19 -6.29
C GLU A 112 -27.96 -7.63 -7.42
N ALA A 113 -28.53 -7.43 -8.61
CA ALA A 113 -27.77 -7.01 -9.78
C ALA A 113 -27.04 -5.67 -9.59
N ASN A 114 -27.61 -4.73 -8.83
CA ASN A 114 -27.09 -3.37 -8.64
C ASN A 114 -26.89 -2.97 -7.17
N ARG A 115 -27.04 -3.90 -6.22
CA ARG A 115 -26.80 -3.64 -4.80
C ARG A 115 -26.49 -4.91 -4.02
N ILE A 116 -25.77 -4.74 -2.92
CA ILE A 116 -25.62 -5.74 -1.87
C ILE A 116 -26.34 -5.21 -0.63
N VAL A 117 -27.17 -6.04 -0.01
CA VAL A 117 -27.83 -5.71 1.26
C VAL A 117 -27.20 -6.54 2.36
N VAL A 118 -26.62 -5.88 3.36
CA VAL A 118 -25.95 -6.51 4.51
C VAL A 118 -26.65 -6.08 5.79
N ASP A 119 -27.29 -7.02 6.48
CA ASP A 119 -28.08 -6.76 7.70
C ASP A 119 -29.03 -5.54 7.57
N GLY A 120 -29.73 -5.48 6.44
CA GLY A 120 -30.69 -4.41 6.10
C GLY A 120 -30.06 -3.11 5.59
N LYS A 121 -28.74 -2.98 5.57
CA LYS A 121 -28.04 -1.83 4.98
C LYS A 121 -27.69 -2.08 3.52
N GLU A 122 -28.06 -1.14 2.66
CA GLU A 122 -27.81 -1.23 1.23
C GLU A 122 -26.48 -0.60 0.81
N TYR A 123 -25.79 -1.29 -0.09
CA TYR A 123 -24.57 -0.85 -0.74
C TYR A 123 -24.75 -0.96 -2.26
N PRO A 124 -24.81 0.16 -2.99
CA PRO A 124 -24.90 0.12 -4.44
C PRO A 124 -23.71 -0.63 -5.06
N VAL A 125 -23.95 -1.31 -6.18
CA VAL A 125 -22.92 -1.95 -7.01
C VAL A 125 -22.92 -1.29 -8.37
N LEU A 126 -21.76 -0.83 -8.80
CA LEU A 126 -21.54 -0.24 -10.12
C LEU A 126 -20.36 -0.96 -10.77
N ASP A 127 -20.56 -1.57 -11.94
CA ASP A 127 -19.52 -2.33 -12.65
C ASP A 127 -18.75 -3.30 -11.73
N ASP A 128 -19.48 -4.09 -10.95
CA ASP A 128 -18.96 -5.01 -9.91
C ASP A 128 -18.16 -4.33 -8.77
N VAL A 129 -18.17 -3.01 -8.65
CA VAL A 129 -17.58 -2.29 -7.51
C VAL A 129 -18.68 -1.98 -6.48
N ILE A 130 -18.50 -2.46 -5.25
CA ILE A 130 -19.39 -2.19 -4.12
C ILE A 130 -19.04 -0.81 -3.54
N LEU A 131 -20.02 0.09 -3.48
CA LEU A 131 -19.82 1.46 -3.01
C LEU A 131 -20.04 1.54 -1.49
N LEU A 132 -18.94 1.67 -0.74
CA LEU A 132 -18.96 1.87 0.72
C LEU A 132 -19.00 3.34 1.10
N LEU A 133 -18.59 4.24 0.20
CA LEU A 133 -18.62 5.67 0.43
C LEU A 133 -20.06 6.19 0.51
N PRO A 134 -20.33 7.15 1.42
CA PRO A 134 -21.58 7.87 1.37
C PRO A 134 -21.67 8.69 0.08
N PRO A 135 -22.88 8.93 -0.44
CA PRO A 135 -23.10 9.66 -1.69
C PRO A 135 -22.43 11.05 -1.78
N THR A 136 -22.28 11.74 -0.64
CA THR A 136 -21.60 13.04 -0.54
C THR A 136 -20.10 12.98 -0.85
N LEU A 137 -19.51 11.79 -0.81
CA LEU A 137 -18.10 11.50 -1.09
C LEU A 137 -17.90 10.66 -2.35
N TRP A 138 -18.94 10.44 -3.16
CA TRP A 138 -18.76 9.76 -4.44
C TRP A 138 -17.94 10.63 -5.41
N PRO A 139 -17.01 10.02 -6.16
CA PRO A 139 -16.37 10.66 -7.29
C PRO A 139 -17.40 11.11 -8.34
N ALA A 140 -17.03 12.11 -9.14
CA ALA A 140 -17.96 12.75 -10.08
C ALA A 140 -18.54 11.78 -11.12
N ALA A 141 -17.75 10.83 -11.66
CA ALA A 141 -18.28 9.90 -12.66
C ALA A 141 -19.20 8.85 -12.03
N VAL A 142 -18.99 8.50 -10.76
CA VAL A 142 -19.91 7.66 -9.98
C VAL A 142 -21.24 8.39 -9.73
N SER A 143 -21.18 9.64 -9.24
CA SER A 143 -22.37 10.46 -9.01
C SER A 143 -23.19 10.70 -10.29
N ALA A 144 -22.55 10.75 -11.46
CA ALA A 144 -23.25 10.94 -12.74
C ALA A 144 -24.03 9.69 -13.19
N ARG A 145 -23.70 8.52 -12.66
CA ARG A 145 -24.27 7.21 -13.08
C ARG A 145 -25.29 6.65 -12.09
N LEU A 146 -25.41 7.25 -10.91
CA LEU A 146 -26.34 6.82 -9.86
C LEU A 146 -27.30 7.96 -9.52
N PRO A 147 -28.56 7.65 -9.15
CA PRO A 147 -29.52 8.68 -8.75
C PRO A 147 -28.99 9.47 -7.53
N PRO A 148 -29.29 10.78 -7.45
CA PRO A 148 -28.89 11.60 -6.30
C PRO A 148 -29.51 11.04 -5.02
N ALA A 149 -28.67 10.78 -4.02
CA ALA A 149 -29.14 10.20 -2.77
C ALA A 149 -29.91 11.21 -1.93
N GLY A 150 -31.10 10.81 -1.47
CA GLY A 150 -31.85 11.55 -0.45
C GLY A 150 -31.25 11.31 0.93
N GLY A 151 -30.41 12.23 1.43
CA GLY A 151 -29.87 12.16 2.79
C GLY A 151 -29.07 13.40 3.19
N ASN A 152 -29.58 14.12 4.19
CA ASN A 152 -29.02 15.36 4.73
C ASN A 152 -28.07 15.09 5.90
N ASP A 153 -26.83 14.69 5.62
CA ASP A 153 -25.79 14.55 6.66
C ASP A 153 -24.75 15.67 6.50
N ALA A 154 -25.14 16.89 6.89
CA ALA A 154 -24.30 18.08 6.78
C ALA A 154 -24.24 18.86 8.09
N SER A 155 -23.36 18.47 9.02
CA SER A 155 -22.81 19.42 10.00
C SER A 155 -21.42 18.97 10.49
N GLY A 156 -20.41 19.81 10.24
CA GLY A 156 -18.98 19.52 10.46
C GLY A 156 -18.22 18.92 9.26
N GLY A 157 -18.93 18.62 8.16
CA GLY A 157 -18.43 17.84 7.03
C GLY A 157 -17.65 18.60 5.95
N ALA A 158 -17.88 19.90 5.72
CA ALA A 158 -17.40 20.57 4.50
C ALA A 158 -15.88 20.53 4.29
N VAL A 159 -15.09 20.79 5.34
CA VAL A 159 -13.61 20.75 5.25
C VAL A 159 -13.09 19.32 5.08
N LYS A 160 -13.67 18.35 5.80
CA LYS A 160 -13.32 16.93 5.64
C LYS A 160 -13.70 16.40 4.26
N VAL A 161 -14.84 16.84 3.73
CA VAL A 161 -15.32 16.53 2.37
C VAL A 161 -14.41 17.16 1.32
N ALA A 162 -13.96 18.40 1.50
CA ALA A 162 -13.04 19.06 0.57
C ALA A 162 -11.68 18.34 0.51
N ILE A 163 -11.10 18.00 1.67
CA ILE A 163 -9.84 17.22 1.75
C ILE A 163 -10.02 15.85 1.11
N ALA A 164 -11.14 15.17 1.39
CA ALA A 164 -11.46 13.89 0.77
C ALA A 164 -11.53 13.99 -0.76
N LYS A 165 -12.28 14.96 -1.30
CA LYS A 165 -12.44 15.15 -2.75
C LYS A 165 -11.12 15.47 -3.44
N ASP A 166 -10.26 16.26 -2.80
CA ASP A 166 -8.94 16.58 -3.34
C ASP A 166 -8.00 15.36 -3.39
N ILE A 167 -8.00 14.54 -2.33
CA ILE A 167 -7.27 13.27 -2.31
C ILE A 167 -7.79 12.36 -3.42
N GLN A 168 -9.11 12.20 -3.55
CA GLN A 168 -9.71 11.39 -4.62
C GLN A 168 -9.32 11.90 -6.01
N PHE A 169 -9.32 13.21 -6.22
CA PHE A 169 -8.97 13.81 -7.50
C PHE A 169 -7.50 13.55 -7.84
N THR A 170 -6.57 13.87 -6.93
CA THR A 170 -5.14 13.77 -7.22
C THR A 170 -4.68 12.32 -7.45
N PHE A 171 -5.15 11.37 -6.64
CA PHE A 171 -4.80 9.95 -6.83
C PHE A 171 -5.61 9.31 -7.97
N GLY A 172 -6.87 9.70 -8.16
CA GLY A 172 -7.69 9.21 -9.27
C GLY A 172 -7.10 9.60 -10.63
N GLU A 173 -6.67 10.85 -10.80
CA GLU A 173 -6.07 11.33 -12.05
C GLU A 173 -4.80 10.58 -12.45
N GLU A 174 -3.93 10.27 -11.48
CA GLU A 174 -2.73 9.48 -11.74
C GLU A 174 -3.10 8.13 -12.35
N TRP A 175 -3.95 7.37 -11.65
CA TRP A 175 -4.30 6.01 -12.03
C TRP A 175 -5.16 5.92 -13.29
N LEU A 176 -5.97 6.95 -13.58
CA LEU A 176 -6.66 7.09 -14.87
C LEU A 176 -5.69 7.44 -16.02
N GLY A 177 -4.62 8.19 -15.74
CA GLY A 177 -3.57 8.50 -16.71
C GLY A 177 -2.61 7.32 -16.98
N PHE A 178 -2.45 6.42 -16.01
CA PHE A 178 -1.57 5.26 -16.07
C PHE A 178 -2.31 3.95 -15.73
N PRO A 179 -3.31 3.54 -16.52
CA PRO A 179 -4.20 2.41 -16.16
C PRO A 179 -3.57 1.03 -16.32
N GLU A 180 -2.48 0.91 -17.09
CA GLU A 180 -1.94 -0.37 -17.53
C GLU A 180 -1.00 -1.03 -16.50
N ILE A 181 -1.09 -2.36 -16.40
CA ILE A 181 -0.08 -3.16 -15.71
C ILE A 181 1.16 -3.30 -16.61
N LEU A 182 2.22 -2.57 -16.27
CA LEU A 182 3.49 -2.59 -17.01
C LEU A 182 4.34 -3.82 -16.64
N PRO A 183 5.17 -4.35 -17.56
CA PRO A 183 6.10 -5.46 -17.26
C PRO A 183 7.04 -5.18 -16.07
N GLU A 184 7.47 -3.93 -15.93
CA GLU A 184 8.34 -3.46 -14.83
C GLU A 184 7.70 -3.64 -13.45
N HIS A 185 6.36 -3.64 -13.37
CA HIS A 185 5.65 -3.85 -12.11
C HIS A 185 5.89 -5.25 -11.52
N ALA A 186 6.29 -6.24 -12.33
CA ALA A 186 6.63 -7.56 -11.84
C ALA A 186 7.90 -7.53 -10.97
N GLU A 187 8.89 -6.75 -11.37
CA GLU A 187 10.13 -6.57 -10.58
C GLU A 187 9.87 -5.71 -9.35
N GLU A 188 9.10 -4.62 -9.49
CA GLU A 188 8.68 -3.83 -8.33
C GLU A 188 7.91 -4.71 -7.32
N PHE A 189 7.01 -5.57 -7.78
CA PHE A 189 6.29 -6.48 -6.90
C PHE A 189 7.24 -7.39 -6.11
N ARG A 190 8.29 -7.92 -6.75
CA ARG A 190 9.30 -8.72 -6.06
C ARG A 190 10.06 -7.94 -4.99
N GLN A 191 10.36 -6.68 -5.26
CA GLN A 191 11.08 -5.80 -4.32
C GLN A 191 10.21 -5.45 -3.11
N TYR A 192 8.94 -5.08 -3.33
CA TYR A 192 8.03 -4.70 -2.25
C TYR A 192 7.57 -5.89 -1.39
N PHE A 193 7.54 -7.12 -1.94
CA PHE A 193 7.10 -8.33 -1.26
C PHE A 193 8.25 -9.27 -0.85
N ASP A 194 9.50 -8.78 -0.83
CA ASP A 194 10.71 -9.52 -0.42
C ASP A 194 10.60 -10.12 1.00
N LEU A 195 9.89 -9.45 1.91
CA LEU A 195 9.66 -9.89 3.29
C LEU A 195 8.51 -10.91 3.42
N VAL A 196 7.74 -11.17 2.34
CA VAL A 196 6.54 -11.99 2.38
C VAL A 196 6.82 -13.39 1.82
N ASN A 197 6.48 -14.41 2.59
CA ASN A 197 6.41 -15.77 2.06
C ASN A 197 5.16 -15.92 1.17
N LEU A 198 5.29 -15.67 -0.13
CA LEU A 198 4.17 -15.76 -1.07
C LEU A 198 3.54 -17.16 -1.11
N GLY A 199 4.29 -18.22 -0.82
CA GLY A 199 3.78 -19.59 -0.79
C GLY A 199 2.77 -19.83 0.34
N SER A 200 2.84 -19.07 1.43
CA SER A 200 1.87 -19.21 2.55
C SER A 200 0.54 -18.53 2.28
N LEU A 201 0.38 -17.80 1.16
CA LEU A 201 -0.84 -17.06 0.84
C LEU A 201 -1.93 -17.91 0.16
N ALA A 202 -1.63 -19.14 -0.28
CA ALA A 202 -2.53 -19.94 -1.12
C ALA A 202 -3.97 -20.06 -0.58
N ASN A 203 -4.14 -20.20 0.74
CA ASN A 203 -5.44 -20.31 1.39
C ASN A 203 -5.89 -19.02 2.09
N ALA A 204 -5.13 -17.93 1.97
CA ALA A 204 -5.38 -16.67 2.66
C ALA A 204 -6.43 -15.82 1.93
N ARG A 205 -7.26 -15.10 2.70
CA ARG A 205 -7.90 -13.86 2.23
C ARG A 205 -6.90 -12.73 2.37
N ILE A 206 -6.54 -12.13 1.25
CA ILE A 206 -5.64 -10.98 1.24
C ILE A 206 -6.41 -9.66 1.07
N CYS A 207 -5.89 -8.57 1.61
CA CYS A 207 -6.47 -7.24 1.45
C CYS A 207 -5.45 -6.23 0.93
N ASP A 208 -5.80 -5.51 -0.13
CA ASP A 208 -5.03 -4.43 -0.77
C ASP A 208 -5.71 -3.09 -0.48
N LEU A 209 -5.16 -2.32 0.47
CA LEU A 209 -5.70 -1.02 0.88
C LEU A 209 -5.04 0.14 0.14
N GLY A 210 -5.85 0.87 -0.61
CA GLY A 210 -5.41 1.87 -1.59
C GLY A 210 -4.81 1.18 -2.81
N CYS A 211 -5.57 0.23 -3.38
CA CYS A 211 -5.07 -0.66 -4.42
C CYS A 211 -4.74 0.03 -5.75
N GLY A 212 -5.19 1.28 -5.96
CA GLY A 212 -5.06 1.99 -7.23
C GLY A 212 -5.64 1.16 -8.36
N ILE A 213 -4.84 0.94 -9.41
CA ILE A 213 -5.20 0.10 -10.58
C ILE A 213 -5.08 -1.42 -10.34
N GLY A 214 -4.87 -1.86 -9.10
CA GLY A 214 -4.66 -3.27 -8.75
C GLY A 214 -3.27 -3.80 -9.12
N ARG A 215 -2.25 -2.91 -9.18
CA ARG A 215 -0.88 -3.26 -9.62
C ARG A 215 -0.28 -4.44 -8.89
N TRP A 216 -0.47 -4.49 -7.57
CA TRP A 216 0.07 -5.56 -6.73
C TRP A 216 -0.81 -6.80 -6.75
N SER A 217 -2.13 -6.59 -6.60
CA SER A 217 -3.14 -7.64 -6.65
C SER A 217 -3.09 -8.46 -7.95
N HIS A 218 -2.71 -7.85 -9.08
CA HIS A 218 -2.50 -8.56 -10.35
C HIS A 218 -1.53 -9.75 -10.23
N PHE A 219 -0.47 -9.63 -9.42
CA PHE A 219 0.53 -10.69 -9.21
C PHE A 219 0.20 -11.65 -8.05
N LEU A 220 -0.90 -11.40 -7.34
CA LEU A 220 -1.39 -12.20 -6.21
C LEU A 220 -2.66 -13.00 -6.53
N LYS A 221 -3.39 -12.63 -7.59
CA LYS A 221 -4.69 -13.24 -7.95
C LYS A 221 -4.69 -14.77 -8.01
N ASP A 222 -3.59 -15.37 -8.48
CA ASP A 222 -3.42 -16.82 -8.62
C ASP A 222 -2.68 -17.47 -7.43
N ARG A 223 -2.43 -16.72 -6.36
CA ARG A 223 -1.61 -17.12 -5.20
C ARG A 223 -2.36 -17.04 -3.88
N CYS A 224 -3.66 -16.79 -3.90
CA CYS A 224 -4.49 -16.66 -2.72
C CYS A 224 -5.90 -17.20 -2.92
N ARG A 225 -6.61 -17.42 -1.81
CA ARG A 225 -7.99 -17.89 -1.83
C ARG A 225 -8.90 -16.83 -2.42
N GLU A 226 -8.77 -15.59 -1.92
CA GLU A 226 -9.54 -14.44 -2.38
C GLU A 226 -8.89 -13.11 -2.01
N MET A 227 -9.26 -12.06 -2.74
CA MET A 227 -8.70 -10.72 -2.61
C MET A 227 -9.76 -9.68 -2.31
N VAL A 228 -9.52 -8.84 -1.30
CA VAL A 228 -10.32 -7.66 -0.99
C VAL A 228 -9.54 -6.41 -1.40
N LEU A 229 -9.98 -5.77 -2.48
CA LEU A 229 -9.38 -4.56 -3.02
C LEU A 229 -10.24 -3.36 -2.61
N LEU A 230 -9.61 -2.38 -1.97
CA LEU A 230 -10.27 -1.14 -1.58
C LEU A 230 -9.46 0.06 -2.08
N ASP A 231 -10.12 0.97 -2.77
CA ASP A 231 -9.56 2.28 -3.09
C ASP A 231 -10.58 3.38 -2.78
N PHE A 232 -10.09 4.58 -2.49
CA PHE A 232 -10.95 5.73 -2.20
C PHE A 232 -11.38 6.48 -3.47
N SER A 233 -10.73 6.19 -4.60
CA SER A 233 -10.88 6.88 -5.89
C SER A 233 -11.45 5.99 -6.99
N GLU A 234 -11.67 6.57 -8.18
CA GLU A 234 -12.15 5.85 -9.38
C GLU A 234 -11.15 4.81 -9.91
N ALA A 235 -9.91 4.79 -9.40
CA ALA A 235 -8.91 3.79 -9.74
C ALA A 235 -9.40 2.35 -9.49
N ILE A 236 -10.32 2.16 -8.53
CA ILE A 236 -10.92 0.84 -8.26
C ILE A 236 -11.63 0.23 -9.48
N PHE A 237 -12.23 1.06 -10.35
CA PHE A 237 -12.86 0.57 -11.58
C PHE A 237 -11.82 0.10 -12.59
N VAL A 238 -10.66 0.77 -12.65
CA VAL A 238 -9.50 0.32 -13.44
C VAL A 238 -8.94 -0.98 -12.87
N ALA A 239 -8.85 -1.12 -11.54
CA ALA A 239 -8.47 -2.38 -10.89
C ALA A 239 -9.42 -3.52 -11.27
N ARG A 240 -10.73 -3.28 -11.25
CA ARG A 240 -11.73 -4.26 -11.68
C ARG A 240 -11.51 -4.72 -13.11
N GLU A 241 -11.18 -3.81 -14.02
CA GLU A 241 -10.88 -4.15 -15.41
C GLU A 241 -9.56 -4.94 -15.55
N ASN A 242 -8.48 -4.48 -14.89
CA ASN A 242 -7.18 -5.16 -14.89
C ASN A 242 -7.23 -6.58 -14.28
N LEU A 243 -8.20 -6.81 -13.40
CA LEU A 243 -8.43 -8.08 -12.70
C LEU A 243 -9.69 -8.79 -13.18
N ARG A 244 -10.18 -8.51 -14.40
CA ARG A 244 -11.47 -9.05 -14.85
C ARG A 244 -11.58 -10.56 -14.94
N GLU A 245 -10.44 -11.23 -15.10
CA GLU A 245 -10.35 -12.69 -15.12
C GLU A 245 -10.20 -13.29 -13.70
N ALA A 246 -10.00 -12.46 -12.66
CA ALA A 246 -9.84 -12.89 -11.28
C ALA A 246 -11.21 -13.06 -10.62
N SER A 247 -11.77 -14.28 -10.69
CA SER A 247 -13.07 -14.59 -10.10
C SER A 247 -13.10 -14.55 -8.58
N ASN A 248 -11.94 -14.49 -7.92
CA ASN A 248 -11.77 -14.46 -6.47
C ASN A 248 -11.56 -13.04 -5.89
N ALA A 249 -11.84 -11.99 -6.65
CA ALA A 249 -11.63 -10.60 -6.23
C ALA A 249 -12.94 -9.89 -5.83
N PHE A 250 -12.86 -9.05 -4.80
CA PHE A 250 -13.91 -8.16 -4.32
C PHE A 250 -13.42 -6.71 -4.42
N PHE A 251 -14.24 -5.83 -4.98
CA PHE A 251 -13.85 -4.45 -5.28
C PHE A 251 -14.71 -3.47 -4.51
N PHE A 252 -14.07 -2.59 -3.74
CA PHE A 252 -14.75 -1.64 -2.87
C PHE A 252 -14.28 -0.21 -3.13
N LEU A 253 -15.22 0.68 -3.43
CA LEU A 253 -14.98 2.12 -3.36
C LEU A 253 -15.23 2.58 -1.92
N GLY A 254 -14.18 2.89 -1.15
CA GLY A 254 -14.31 3.09 0.29
C GLY A 254 -13.16 3.88 0.95
N ASP A 255 -13.43 4.45 2.14
CA ASP A 255 -12.40 5.02 3.02
C ASP A 255 -11.88 3.88 3.91
N LEU A 256 -10.58 3.58 3.84
CA LEU A 256 -9.94 2.53 4.64
C LEU A 256 -10.16 2.69 6.14
N ARG A 257 -10.42 3.91 6.63
CA ARG A 257 -10.68 4.18 8.05
C ARG A 257 -12.12 3.90 8.46
N ARG A 258 -13.01 3.62 7.50
CA ARG A 258 -14.46 3.42 7.71
C ARG A 258 -14.97 2.11 7.09
N MET A 259 -14.09 1.13 6.94
CA MET A 259 -14.45 -0.19 6.45
C MET A 259 -15.50 -0.85 7.37
N PRO A 260 -16.66 -1.28 6.83
CA PRO A 260 -17.72 -1.95 7.58
C PRO A 260 -17.49 -3.47 7.67
N PHE A 261 -16.23 -3.88 7.75
CA PHE A 261 -15.84 -5.28 7.84
C PHE A 261 -15.63 -5.67 9.30
N ARG A 262 -15.77 -6.96 9.59
CA ARG A 262 -15.45 -7.49 10.92
C ARG A 262 -13.97 -7.35 11.24
N ASP A 263 -13.63 -7.44 12.52
CA ASP A 263 -12.24 -7.57 12.91
C ASP A 263 -11.66 -8.89 12.39
N ASP A 264 -10.34 -8.88 12.13
CA ASP A 264 -9.58 -9.99 11.56
C ASP A 264 -10.26 -10.62 10.33
N PHE A 265 -10.83 -9.78 9.45
CA PHE A 265 -11.48 -10.26 8.24
C PHE A 265 -10.50 -10.83 7.23
N ALA A 266 -9.24 -10.38 7.24
CA ALA A 266 -8.18 -10.81 6.33
C ALA A 266 -7.04 -11.50 7.07
N ASP A 267 -6.40 -12.46 6.41
CA ASP A 267 -5.24 -13.19 6.94
C ASP A 267 -3.93 -12.42 6.70
N PHE A 268 -3.88 -11.67 5.59
CA PHE A 268 -2.76 -10.81 5.21
C PHE A 268 -3.29 -9.52 4.59
N LEU A 269 -2.81 -8.37 5.05
CA LEU A 269 -3.19 -7.07 4.54
C LEU A 269 -1.95 -6.33 4.08
N PHE A 270 -2.05 -5.56 3.02
CA PHE A 270 -1.00 -4.65 2.62
C PHE A 270 -1.51 -3.28 2.21
N SER A 271 -0.66 -2.27 2.43
CA SER A 271 -0.92 -0.89 2.01
C SER A 271 0.40 -0.25 1.61
N LEU A 272 0.60 -0.10 0.30
CA LEU A 272 1.89 0.29 -0.28
C LEU A 272 1.75 1.64 -0.98
N GLY A 273 2.28 2.71 -0.39
CA GLY A 273 2.25 4.03 -1.04
C GLY A 273 1.07 4.90 -0.65
N VAL A 274 0.39 4.60 0.46
CA VAL A 274 -0.96 5.16 0.74
C VAL A 274 -1.00 5.94 2.04
N LEU A 275 -0.67 5.28 3.17
CA LEU A 275 -0.95 5.80 4.51
C LEU A 275 -0.25 7.13 4.82
N HIS A 276 0.90 7.41 4.20
CA HIS A 276 1.64 8.66 4.38
C HIS A 276 1.03 9.87 3.65
N HIS A 277 0.03 9.65 2.81
CA HIS A 277 -0.74 10.70 2.15
C HIS A 277 -2.05 11.02 2.89
N LEU A 278 -2.36 10.30 3.98
CA LEU A 278 -3.53 10.58 4.79
C LEU A 278 -3.34 11.84 5.64
N PRO A 279 -4.43 12.57 5.97
CA PRO A 279 -4.37 13.73 6.86
C PRO A 279 -4.18 13.35 8.34
N THR A 280 -4.19 12.06 8.65
CA THR A 280 -3.93 11.48 9.97
C THR A 280 -2.51 10.90 10.03
N GLY A 281 -1.98 10.68 11.23
CA GLY A 281 -0.64 10.14 11.39
C GLY A 281 -0.54 8.71 10.84
N ALA A 282 0.40 8.48 9.91
CA ALA A 282 0.45 7.21 9.19
C ALA A 282 0.74 6.01 10.10
N LEU A 283 1.58 6.18 11.13
CA LEU A 283 1.90 5.10 12.07
C LEU A 283 0.70 4.76 12.98
N GLU A 284 -0.13 5.74 13.32
CA GLU A 284 -1.38 5.54 14.05
C GLU A 284 -2.37 4.73 13.21
N GLU A 285 -2.44 5.01 11.90
CA GLU A 285 -3.26 4.22 10.98
C GLU A 285 -2.73 2.78 10.86
N VAL A 286 -1.41 2.58 10.79
CA VAL A 286 -0.82 1.22 10.83
C VAL A 286 -1.22 0.47 12.10
N ARG A 287 -1.19 1.12 13.27
CA ARG A 287 -1.67 0.51 14.52
C ARG A 287 -3.15 0.18 14.48
N ALA A 288 -3.99 1.05 13.93
CA ALA A 288 -5.41 0.79 13.78
C ALA A 288 -5.70 -0.43 12.88
N LEU A 289 -4.89 -0.64 11.83
CA LEU A 289 -4.99 -1.78 10.93
C LEU A 289 -4.65 -3.13 11.59
N SER A 290 -4.01 -3.15 12.76
CA SER A 290 -3.76 -4.39 13.53
C SER A 290 -5.04 -5.15 13.94
N ARG A 291 -6.20 -4.49 13.91
CA ARG A 291 -7.51 -5.12 14.15
C ARG A 291 -8.10 -5.79 12.92
N ARG A 292 -7.54 -5.54 11.73
CA ARG A 292 -8.10 -5.96 10.44
C ARG A 292 -7.43 -7.22 9.90
N ALA A 293 -6.15 -7.42 10.22
CA ALA A 293 -5.40 -8.61 9.88
C ALA A 293 -4.22 -8.82 10.86
N PRO A 294 -3.80 -10.07 11.09
CA PRO A 294 -2.66 -10.39 11.95
C PRO A 294 -1.30 -10.08 11.30
N ILE A 295 -1.22 -10.03 9.96
CA ILE A 295 0.01 -9.77 9.22
C ILE A 295 -0.22 -8.59 8.28
N LEU A 296 0.62 -7.56 8.42
CA LEU A 296 0.57 -6.35 7.59
C LEU A 296 1.88 -6.15 6.83
N LEU A 297 1.81 -5.88 5.52
CA LEU A 297 2.93 -5.33 4.75
C LEU A 297 2.63 -3.87 4.39
N VAL A 298 3.48 -2.95 4.82
CA VAL A 298 3.25 -1.51 4.66
C VAL A 298 4.47 -0.86 4.04
N PHE A 299 4.27 0.12 3.14
CA PHE A 299 5.33 1.00 2.65
C PHE A 299 5.03 2.46 2.95
N LEU A 300 5.97 3.13 3.61
CA LEU A 300 5.94 4.56 3.90
C LEU A 300 7.15 5.27 3.31
N TYR A 301 7.02 6.55 2.97
CA TYR A 301 8.17 7.29 2.44
C TYR A 301 9.30 7.41 3.45
N TYR A 302 10.48 6.99 3.01
CA TYR A 302 11.68 7.00 3.82
C TYR A 302 12.23 8.44 3.98
N ALA A 303 12.73 8.77 5.18
CA ALA A 303 13.23 10.11 5.53
C ALA A 303 14.72 10.33 5.20
N LEU A 304 15.30 9.48 4.35
CA LEU A 304 16.72 9.49 3.94
C LEU A 304 17.70 9.36 5.12
N ASP A 305 17.28 8.70 6.20
CA ASP A 305 18.08 8.47 7.40
C ASP A 305 19.24 7.47 7.19
N ASN A 306 19.16 6.64 6.14
CA ASN A 306 20.27 5.82 5.65
C ASN A 306 21.16 6.52 4.60
N ARG A 307 20.94 7.82 4.32
CA ARG A 307 21.72 8.59 3.32
C ARG A 307 22.47 9.77 3.96
N PRO A 308 23.57 10.22 3.32
CA PRO A 308 24.29 11.42 3.75
C PRO A 308 23.39 12.68 3.81
N ALA A 309 23.74 13.62 4.68
CA ALA A 309 22.91 14.80 4.99
C ALA A 309 22.52 15.67 3.77
N PHE A 310 23.35 15.72 2.72
CA PHE A 310 23.05 16.50 1.52
C PHE A 310 21.78 16.04 0.80
N TRP A 311 21.43 14.74 0.88
CA TRP A 311 20.19 14.21 0.31
C TRP A 311 18.95 14.83 0.95
N ARG A 312 19.01 15.15 2.25
CA ARG A 312 17.93 15.84 2.97
C ARG A 312 17.77 17.29 2.50
N GLY A 313 18.88 17.93 2.11
CA GLY A 313 18.85 19.25 1.46
C GLY A 313 18.15 19.20 0.09
N LEU A 314 18.53 18.24 -0.76
CA LEU A 314 17.87 18.02 -2.05
C LEU A 314 16.37 17.72 -1.87
N LEU A 315 16.02 16.87 -0.90
CA LEU A 315 14.63 16.58 -0.59
C LEU A 315 13.87 17.85 -0.19
N SER A 316 14.47 18.71 0.64
CA SER A 316 13.83 19.97 1.06
C SER A 316 13.53 20.88 -0.12
N THR A 317 14.41 20.94 -1.13
CA THR A 317 14.15 21.64 -2.40
C THR A 317 13.00 21.00 -3.18
N VAL A 318 13.00 19.68 -3.33
CA VAL A 318 11.91 18.95 -4.00
C VAL A 318 10.58 19.16 -3.28
N THR A 319 10.56 19.15 -1.95
CA THR A 319 9.38 19.44 -1.13
C THR A 319 8.87 20.85 -1.34
N ALA A 320 9.75 21.85 -1.41
CA ALA A 320 9.34 23.23 -1.69
C ALA A 320 8.67 23.37 -3.07
N VAL A 321 9.24 22.72 -4.09
CA VAL A 321 8.66 22.67 -5.44
C VAL A 321 7.31 21.95 -5.41
N ARG A 322 7.22 20.77 -4.78
CA ARG A 322 5.97 20.02 -4.63
C ARG A 322 4.88 20.87 -3.99
N LEU A 323 5.17 21.54 -2.86
CA LEU A 323 4.18 22.38 -2.17
C LEU A 323 3.66 23.55 -3.02
N ALA A 324 4.48 24.05 -3.95
CA ALA A 324 4.05 25.06 -4.92
C ALA A 324 3.15 24.45 -6.01
N LEU A 325 3.51 23.28 -6.54
CA LEU A 325 2.85 22.64 -7.68
C LEU A 325 1.61 21.80 -7.30
N SER A 326 1.54 21.27 -6.08
CA SER A 326 0.43 20.41 -5.62
C SER A 326 -0.91 21.16 -5.53
N ARG A 327 -0.88 22.49 -5.65
CA ARG A 327 -2.08 23.34 -5.71
C ARG A 327 -2.65 23.51 -7.12
N THR A 328 -1.92 23.08 -8.15
CA THR A 328 -2.42 23.10 -9.52
C THR A 328 -3.54 22.09 -9.66
N GLU A 329 -4.72 22.53 -10.09
CA GLU A 329 -5.88 21.66 -10.35
C GLU A 329 -6.12 21.42 -11.84
N ASP A 330 -5.51 22.23 -12.73
CA ASP A 330 -5.64 22.06 -14.19
C ASP A 330 -4.87 20.80 -14.66
N PRO A 331 -5.57 19.78 -15.20
CA PRO A 331 -4.95 18.54 -15.66
C PRO A 331 -3.95 18.75 -16.82
N ARG A 332 -4.20 19.73 -17.68
CA ARG A 332 -3.31 20.03 -18.82
C ARG A 332 -1.99 20.60 -18.34
N LEU A 333 -2.05 21.51 -17.37
CA LEU A 333 -0.86 22.08 -16.75
C LEU A 333 -0.07 21.03 -15.96
N ARG A 334 -0.75 20.18 -15.17
CA ARG A 334 -0.12 19.03 -14.49
C ARG A 334 0.63 18.14 -15.49
N SER A 335 -0.03 17.79 -16.60
CA SER A 335 0.55 16.97 -17.66
C SER A 335 1.78 17.62 -18.31
N ALA A 336 1.71 18.90 -18.66
CA ALA A 336 2.81 19.66 -19.26
C ALA A 336 4.01 19.77 -18.31
N LEU A 337 3.78 20.09 -17.04
CA LEU A 337 4.82 20.15 -16.02
C LEU A 337 5.45 18.78 -15.77
N THR A 338 4.64 17.72 -15.73
CA THR A 338 5.16 16.33 -15.59
C THR A 338 6.11 16.00 -16.73
N TRP A 339 5.77 16.36 -17.97
CA TRP A 339 6.67 16.21 -19.12
C TRP A 339 7.94 17.06 -18.98
N ALA A 340 7.80 18.32 -18.57
CA ALA A 340 8.94 19.22 -18.38
C ALA A 340 9.93 18.67 -17.33
N PHE A 341 9.47 18.15 -16.20
CA PHE A 341 10.35 17.54 -15.19
C PHE A 341 10.92 16.19 -15.65
N THR A 342 10.13 15.39 -16.37
CA THR A 342 10.61 14.11 -16.93
C THR A 342 11.80 14.37 -17.86
N ILE A 343 11.65 15.28 -18.83
CA ILE A 343 12.66 15.58 -19.84
C ILE A 343 13.80 16.46 -19.29
N GLY A 344 13.48 17.44 -18.45
CA GLY A 344 14.43 18.45 -17.98
C GLY A 344 15.21 18.05 -16.72
N VAL A 345 14.72 17.09 -15.94
CA VAL A 345 15.35 16.68 -14.68
C VAL A 345 15.66 15.19 -14.65
N TYR A 346 14.67 14.33 -14.88
CA TYR A 346 14.85 12.88 -14.70
C TYR A 346 15.74 12.28 -15.80
N LEU A 347 15.42 12.49 -17.08
CA LEU A 347 16.22 11.94 -18.19
C LEU A 347 17.68 12.44 -18.18
N PRO A 348 18.00 13.72 -17.91
CA PRO A 348 19.37 14.18 -17.81
C PRO A 348 20.13 13.56 -16.65
N LEU A 349 19.50 13.40 -15.47
CA LEU A 349 20.14 12.72 -14.33
C LEU A 349 20.36 11.23 -14.58
N ILE A 350 19.41 10.55 -15.22
CA ILE A 350 19.57 9.15 -15.63
C ILE A 350 20.73 9.03 -16.65
N SER A 351 20.78 9.92 -17.63
CA SER A 351 21.84 9.98 -18.65
C SER A 351 23.21 10.26 -18.02
N LEU A 352 23.27 11.19 -17.06
CA LEU A 352 24.47 11.47 -16.28
C LEU A 352 24.92 10.25 -15.48
N GLY A 353 23.99 9.48 -14.90
CA GLY A 353 24.30 8.22 -14.22
C GLY A 353 24.89 7.17 -15.16
N HIS A 354 24.36 7.05 -16.39
CA HIS A 354 24.95 6.19 -17.42
C HIS A 354 26.37 6.65 -17.80
N ALA A 355 26.60 7.95 -17.98
CA ALA A 355 27.92 8.51 -18.27
C ALA A 355 28.90 8.38 -17.09
N ALA A 356 28.41 8.39 -15.85
CA ALA A 356 29.19 8.23 -14.63
C ALA A 356 29.51 6.75 -14.30
N ARG A 357 28.84 5.80 -14.96
CA ARG A 357 28.99 4.35 -14.70
C ARG A 357 30.42 3.83 -14.92
N PRO A 358 31.14 4.18 -16.00
CA PRO A 358 32.53 3.74 -16.18
C PRO A 358 33.48 4.19 -15.07
N PHE A 359 33.13 5.27 -14.36
CA PHE A 359 33.94 5.84 -13.28
C PHE A 359 33.55 5.31 -11.89
N GLY A 360 32.59 4.38 -11.80
CA GLY A 360 32.11 3.87 -10.51
C GLY A 360 31.33 4.91 -9.68
N LEU A 361 30.84 5.98 -10.31
CA LEU A 361 30.15 7.09 -9.64
C LEU A 361 28.63 7.11 -9.88
N ALA A 362 28.10 6.17 -10.66
CA ALA A 362 26.69 6.16 -11.04
C ALA A 362 25.71 6.13 -9.86
N SER A 363 26.01 5.37 -8.80
CA SER A 363 25.17 5.30 -7.59
C SER A 363 25.15 6.59 -6.76
N LYS A 364 26.04 7.53 -7.05
CA LYS A 364 26.04 8.87 -6.45
C LYS A 364 25.13 9.84 -7.20
N VAL A 365 24.73 9.51 -8.43
CA VAL A 365 23.83 10.36 -9.23
C VAL A 365 22.38 10.13 -8.75
N PRO A 366 21.67 11.20 -8.32
CA PRO A 366 20.27 11.09 -7.94
C PRO A 366 19.42 10.43 -9.00
N LEU A 367 18.40 9.67 -8.58
CA LEU A 367 17.43 8.98 -9.44
C LEU A 367 18.01 7.80 -10.23
N TYR A 368 19.28 7.79 -10.60
CA TYR A 368 19.84 6.79 -11.51
C TYR A 368 19.55 5.34 -11.11
N ASP A 369 19.89 4.94 -9.88
CA ASP A 369 19.79 3.53 -9.47
C ASP A 369 18.36 2.98 -9.51
N PHE A 370 17.38 3.83 -9.26
CA PHE A 370 15.98 3.43 -9.24
C PHE A 370 15.34 3.48 -10.63
N TYR A 371 15.73 4.44 -11.48
CA TYR A 371 15.09 4.65 -12.79
C TYR A 371 15.85 4.05 -13.98
N ARG A 372 17.07 3.53 -13.77
CA ARG A 372 17.80 2.84 -14.85
C ARG A 372 16.96 1.68 -15.39
N GLY A 373 16.70 1.69 -16.69
CA GLY A 373 15.91 0.66 -17.38
C GLY A 373 14.39 0.76 -17.22
N LYS A 374 13.87 1.78 -16.51
CA LYS A 374 12.42 2.04 -16.47
C LYS A 374 11.95 2.73 -17.74
N SER A 375 10.74 2.42 -18.19
CA SER A 375 10.14 3.08 -19.35
C SER A 375 9.86 4.55 -19.06
N LEU A 376 9.83 5.35 -20.12
CA LEU A 376 9.47 6.76 -20.04
C LEU A 376 8.10 6.98 -19.37
N ARG A 377 7.17 6.04 -19.59
CA ARG A 377 5.84 6.07 -18.98
C ARG A 377 5.92 5.89 -17.46
N ARG A 378 6.67 4.89 -16.98
CA ARG A 378 6.86 4.63 -15.55
C ARG A 378 7.58 5.79 -14.85
N ILE A 379 8.61 6.35 -15.49
CA ILE A 379 9.30 7.55 -14.99
C ILE A 379 8.33 8.72 -14.87
N ARG A 380 7.54 8.98 -15.92
CA ARG A 380 6.57 10.08 -15.95
C ARG A 380 5.49 9.93 -14.86
N GLN A 381 5.03 8.71 -14.61
CA GLN A 381 4.11 8.42 -13.50
C GLN A 381 4.71 8.83 -12.15
N ASP A 382 5.94 8.40 -11.86
CA ASP A 382 6.61 8.77 -10.59
C ASP A 382 6.86 10.28 -10.46
N VAL A 383 7.11 10.98 -11.58
CA VAL A 383 7.20 12.44 -11.58
C VAL A 383 5.88 13.07 -11.17
N TYR A 384 4.75 12.54 -11.68
CA TYR A 384 3.42 13.04 -11.34
C TYR A 384 3.17 12.90 -9.83
N ASP A 385 3.35 11.70 -9.29
CA ASP A 385 3.16 11.43 -7.86
C ASP A 385 4.09 12.30 -6.98
N ARG A 386 5.37 12.45 -7.37
CA ARG A 386 6.36 13.22 -6.61
C ARG A 386 5.98 14.70 -6.43
N PHE A 387 5.37 15.32 -7.43
CA PHE A 387 5.19 16.79 -7.46
C PHE A 387 3.74 17.25 -7.27
N PHE A 388 2.74 16.39 -7.49
CA PHE A 388 1.33 16.79 -7.43
C PHE A 388 0.58 16.29 -6.19
N THR A 389 1.22 15.53 -5.30
CA THR A 389 0.65 15.13 -4.01
C THR A 389 0.69 16.27 -2.98
N ARG A 390 -0.44 16.53 -2.28
CA ARG A 390 -0.54 17.63 -1.29
C ARG A 390 0.06 17.26 0.07
N ILE A 391 -0.26 16.09 0.58
CA ILE A 391 0.20 15.58 1.89
C ILE A 391 1.31 14.59 1.64
N GLU A 392 2.40 14.68 2.41
CA GLU A 392 3.52 13.74 2.34
C GLU A 392 4.14 13.62 3.73
N GLN A 393 3.97 12.47 4.37
CA GLN A 393 4.65 12.13 5.62
C GLN A 393 5.87 11.25 5.31
N ARG A 394 6.99 11.48 6.00
CA ARG A 394 8.21 10.68 5.87
C ARG A 394 8.68 10.19 7.22
N PHE A 395 9.23 8.98 7.23
CA PHE A 395 9.57 8.27 8.46
C PHE A 395 11.01 7.78 8.44
N ARG A 396 11.64 7.82 9.61
CA ARG A 396 12.90 7.12 9.88
C ARG A 396 12.65 5.67 10.24
N LYS A 397 13.67 4.84 10.09
CA LYS A 397 13.60 3.42 10.49
C LYS A 397 13.22 3.29 11.97
N GLU A 398 13.79 4.12 12.85
CA GLU A 398 13.50 4.09 14.29
C GLU A 398 12.03 4.40 14.61
N GLU A 399 11.40 5.29 13.85
CA GLU A 399 9.98 5.64 14.03
C GLU A 399 9.07 4.48 13.63
N ILE A 400 9.42 3.77 12.56
CA ILE A 400 8.71 2.54 12.14
C ILE A 400 8.87 1.44 13.21
N LEU A 401 10.08 1.28 13.77
CA LEU A 401 10.33 0.30 14.82
C LEU A 401 9.55 0.57 16.12
N ALA A 402 9.05 1.80 16.33
CA ALA A 402 8.18 2.11 17.46
C ALA A 402 6.82 1.39 17.40
N LEU A 403 6.41 0.86 16.24
CA LEU A 403 5.22 0.02 16.08
C LEU A 403 5.28 -1.29 16.89
N ARG A 404 6.43 -1.64 17.47
CA ARG A 404 6.58 -2.76 18.41
C ARG A 404 5.76 -2.60 19.70
N ASP A 405 5.20 -1.42 19.95
CA ASP A 405 4.20 -1.19 20.98
C ASP A 405 2.86 -1.91 20.71
N THR A 406 2.61 -2.28 19.45
CA THR A 406 1.34 -2.86 18.97
C THR A 406 1.56 -4.23 18.32
N PHE A 407 2.68 -4.41 17.62
CA PHE A 407 3.03 -5.64 16.92
C PHE A 407 4.18 -6.34 17.62
N HIS A 408 4.09 -7.66 17.82
CA HIS A 408 5.17 -8.42 18.46
C HIS A 408 6.42 -8.50 17.57
N GLU A 409 6.24 -8.43 16.25
CA GLU A 409 7.32 -8.42 15.28
C GLU A 409 7.12 -7.27 14.28
N VAL A 410 8.19 -6.51 14.06
CA VAL A 410 8.29 -5.48 13.01
C VAL A 410 9.64 -5.64 12.32
N VAL A 411 9.61 -6.00 11.04
CA VAL A 411 10.78 -6.20 10.19
C VAL A 411 10.76 -5.16 9.08
N VAL A 412 11.77 -4.28 9.05
CA VAL A 412 11.92 -3.26 8.01
C VAL A 412 12.96 -3.74 7.02
N SER A 413 12.65 -3.73 5.72
CA SER A 413 13.62 -4.15 4.70
C SER A 413 14.80 -3.18 4.61
N ASP A 414 15.98 -3.75 4.41
CA ASP A 414 17.22 -3.01 4.15
C ASP A 414 17.45 -2.79 2.65
N ASP A 415 16.57 -3.32 1.79
CA ASP A 415 16.65 -3.21 0.33
C ASP A 415 15.69 -2.14 -0.24
N PRO A 416 15.98 -1.58 -1.42
CA PRO A 416 15.04 -0.73 -2.15
C PRO A 416 13.68 -1.43 -2.34
N PRO A 417 12.55 -0.73 -2.22
CA PRO A 417 12.38 0.74 -2.16
C PRO A 417 12.70 1.41 -0.83
N TYR A 418 13.15 0.65 0.19
CA TYR A 418 13.36 1.07 1.57
C TYR A 418 12.06 1.48 2.27
N TRP A 419 11.92 1.04 3.51
CA TRP A 419 10.83 1.37 4.45
C TRP A 419 9.48 0.84 3.97
N HIS A 420 9.54 -0.24 3.19
CA HIS A 420 8.56 -1.29 3.28
C HIS A 420 8.92 -2.21 4.45
N PHE A 421 7.91 -2.60 5.21
CA PHE A 421 8.07 -3.35 6.43
C PHE A 421 6.89 -4.28 6.66
N LEU A 422 7.21 -5.40 7.32
CA LEU A 422 6.25 -6.41 7.71
C LEU A 422 6.00 -6.30 9.22
N CYS A 423 4.73 -6.21 9.58
CA CYS A 423 4.27 -6.27 10.97
C CYS A 423 3.52 -7.58 11.21
N ARG A 424 3.77 -8.23 12.34
CA ARG A 424 2.97 -9.37 12.80
C ARG A 424 2.41 -9.10 14.19
N ARG A 425 1.11 -9.32 14.36
CA ARG A 425 0.43 -9.33 15.66
C ARG A 425 0.55 -10.73 16.28
N GLU A 426 0.58 -10.81 17.60
CA GLU A 426 0.46 -12.10 18.27
C GLU A 426 -0.89 -12.77 17.90
N PRO A 427 -0.93 -14.10 17.78
CA PRO A 427 -2.19 -14.82 17.68
C PRO A 427 -3.05 -14.51 18.90
N ILE A 428 -4.33 -14.20 18.68
CA ILE A 428 -5.29 -14.08 19.78
C ILE A 428 -5.45 -15.49 20.37
N ARG A 429 -5.07 -15.66 21.64
CA ARG A 429 -5.17 -16.93 22.37
C ARG A 429 -6.60 -17.24 22.79
#